data_AF-A0A7S4KUL4-F1
#
_entry.id   AF-A0A7S4KUL4-F1
#
_cell.length_a   1.000
_cell.length_b   1.000
_cell.length_c   1.000
_cell.angle_alpha   90.00
_cell.angle_beta   90.00
_cell.angle_gamma   90.00
#
_symmetry.space_group_name_H-M   'P 1'
#
loop_
_entity.id
_entity.type
_entity.pdbx_description
1 polymer ?
#
loop_
_entity_poly.entity_id
_entity_poly.type
_entity_poly.pdbx_seq_one_letter_code
_entity_poly.pdbx_strand_id
1 'polypeptide(L)'
;LFLFSFSFSFLMASRKRKREETPREDESSSDDDSLWDDDLLSYTNNAPPTPTTPSKKKAKHTADHPKKIFLLAGGRLQENEEFVITKLPHPGTLDLVQYAVRGDKLFEIQQVVPERDLGSWFIDQEVTSDGKTYVVSEFDHLFLALSFFEEKGGG
;
A
#
# COMPACT_ATOMS: atom_id res chain seq x y z
N LEU A 1 -10.30 18.39 41.64
CA LEU A 1 -10.90 17.05 41.73
C LEU A 1 -12.01 16.98 40.67
N PHE A 2 -11.68 16.53 39.45
CA PHE A 2 -12.67 16.32 38.39
C PHE A 2 -12.65 14.83 38.03
N LEU A 3 -13.75 14.14 38.32
CA LEU A 3 -13.99 12.77 37.93
C LEU A 3 -14.76 12.80 36.60
N PHE A 4 -14.15 12.34 35.51
CA PHE A 4 -14.88 11.98 34.30
C PHE A 4 -14.90 10.45 34.21
N SER A 5 -16.09 9.89 34.44
CA SER A 5 -16.42 8.50 34.12
C SER A 5 -16.83 8.45 32.65
N PHE A 6 -16.06 7.75 31.82
CA PHE A 6 -16.49 7.38 30.48
C PHE A 6 -16.76 5.87 30.44
N SER A 7 -18.04 5.50 30.48
CA SER A 7 -18.46 4.15 30.13
C SER A 7 -18.49 4.01 28.61
N PHE A 8 -17.55 3.26 28.06
CA PHE A 8 -17.62 2.79 26.67
C PHE A 8 -18.44 1.49 26.61
N SER A 9 -19.69 1.58 26.19
CA SER A 9 -20.46 0.40 25.75
C SER A 9 -20.08 0.07 24.31
N PHE A 10 -19.23 -0.94 24.14
CA PHE A 10 -18.90 -1.54 22.84
C PHE A 10 -20.06 -2.46 22.42
N LEU A 11 -20.96 -2.00 21.55
CA LEU A 11 -21.97 -2.85 20.92
C LEU A 11 -21.43 -3.36 19.58
N MET A 12 -20.83 -4.55 19.61
CA MET A 12 -20.47 -5.33 18.42
C MET A 12 -21.74 -5.79 17.70
N ALA A 13 -22.03 -5.21 16.53
CA ALA A 13 -23.02 -5.75 15.59
C ALA A 13 -22.31 -6.33 14.36
N SER A 14 -21.83 -7.57 14.51
CA SER A 14 -21.40 -8.42 13.40
C SER A 14 -22.63 -8.89 12.62
N ARG A 15 -22.89 -8.30 11.44
CA ARG A 15 -23.91 -8.79 10.51
C ARG A 15 -23.24 -9.55 9.36
N LYS A 16 -23.25 -10.87 9.52
CA LYS A 16 -23.00 -11.88 8.48
C LYS A 16 -23.81 -11.56 7.22
N ARG A 17 -23.16 -11.36 6.08
CA ARG A 17 -23.81 -11.40 4.76
C ARG A 17 -24.07 -12.85 4.39
N LYS A 18 -25.35 -13.21 4.30
CA LYS A 18 -25.86 -14.48 3.80
C LYS A 18 -25.70 -14.46 2.27
N ARG A 19 -24.86 -15.34 1.72
CA ARG A 19 -24.67 -15.51 0.28
C ARG A 19 -25.80 -16.41 -0.22
N GLU A 20 -26.69 -15.86 -1.04
CA GLU A 20 -27.66 -16.64 -1.81
C GLU A 20 -26.93 -17.28 -2.99
N GLU A 21 -26.91 -18.60 -3.02
CA GLU A 21 -26.51 -19.41 -4.17
C GLU A 21 -27.74 -19.63 -5.04
N THR A 22 -27.75 -19.01 -6.22
CA THR A 22 -28.64 -19.39 -7.32
C THR A 22 -27.96 -20.48 -8.15
N PRO A 23 -28.59 -21.64 -8.38
CA PRO A 23 -28.12 -22.61 -9.37
C PRO A 23 -28.41 -22.03 -10.76
N ARG A 24 -27.40 -22.05 -11.64
CA ARG A 24 -27.60 -21.77 -13.06
C ARG A 24 -27.43 -23.06 -13.84
N GLU A 25 -28.46 -23.33 -14.62
CA GLU A 25 -28.73 -24.55 -15.36
C GLU A 25 -27.73 -24.75 -16.50
N ASP A 26 -27.44 -26.04 -16.74
CA ASP A 26 -26.77 -26.57 -17.92
C ASP A 26 -27.64 -26.37 -19.17
N GLU A 27 -27.12 -25.70 -20.20
CA GLU A 27 -27.55 -25.83 -21.59
C GLU A 27 -26.29 -25.69 -22.47
N SER A 28 -25.81 -26.79 -23.06
CA SER A 28 -26.20 -27.32 -24.37
C SER A 28 -25.61 -26.53 -25.55
N SER A 29 -24.66 -27.21 -26.21
CA SER A 29 -24.41 -27.29 -27.66
C SER A 29 -24.46 -26.03 -28.52
N SER A 30 -23.38 -25.79 -29.26
CA SER A 30 -23.39 -25.96 -30.72
C SER A 30 -21.97 -25.78 -31.24
N ASP A 31 -21.51 -26.80 -31.94
CA ASP A 31 -20.41 -26.74 -32.89
C ASP A 31 -20.72 -25.62 -33.91
N ASP A 32 -19.80 -24.67 -34.07
CA ASP A 32 -19.81 -23.78 -35.23
C ASP A 32 -18.39 -23.72 -35.81
N ASP A 33 -18.19 -24.62 -36.78
CA ASP A 33 -17.07 -24.68 -37.71
C ASP A 33 -17.05 -23.41 -38.58
N SER A 34 -16.46 -22.33 -38.07
CA SER A 34 -16.13 -21.19 -38.93
C SER A 34 -14.71 -21.32 -39.47
N LEU A 35 -14.67 -21.93 -40.67
CA LEU A 35 -13.71 -21.73 -41.75
C LEU A 35 -12.97 -20.39 -41.64
N TRP A 36 -11.72 -20.44 -41.21
CA TRP A 36 -10.77 -19.40 -41.57
C TRP A 36 -10.35 -19.69 -43.00
N ASP A 37 -11.04 -19.03 -43.93
CA ASP A 37 -10.65 -18.98 -45.33
C ASP A 37 -9.18 -18.57 -45.44
N ASP A 38 -8.44 -19.40 -46.18
CA ASP A 38 -7.06 -19.22 -46.60
C ASP A 38 -6.91 -18.01 -47.54
N ASP A 39 -7.07 -16.79 -47.03
CA ASP A 39 -6.59 -15.58 -47.70
C ASP A 39 -5.17 -15.25 -47.21
N LEU A 40 -4.25 -16.14 -47.60
CA LEU A 40 -2.80 -15.90 -47.63
C LEU A 40 -2.48 -14.82 -48.67
N LEU A 41 -2.81 -13.57 -48.35
CA LEU A 41 -2.31 -12.41 -49.05
C LEU A 41 -0.80 -12.29 -48.82
N SER A 42 -0.08 -12.33 -49.93
CA SER A 42 1.36 -12.21 -50.06
C SER A 42 1.87 -10.90 -49.44
N TYR A 43 2.41 -10.99 -48.22
CA TYR A 43 3.25 -9.93 -47.68
C TYR A 43 4.55 -9.89 -48.49
N THR A 44 4.57 -8.98 -49.45
CA THR A 44 5.75 -8.61 -50.22
C THR A 44 6.89 -8.28 -49.24
N ASN A 45 8.05 -8.87 -49.50
CA ASN A 45 9.33 -8.67 -48.83
C ASN A 45 9.70 -7.19 -48.68
N ASN A 46 9.22 -6.54 -47.62
CA ASN A 46 9.89 -5.39 -47.05
C ASN A 46 10.88 -5.95 -46.04
N ALA A 47 12.16 -5.93 -46.42
CA ALA A 47 13.25 -6.37 -45.56
C ALA A 47 13.10 -5.72 -44.16
N PRO A 48 13.30 -6.48 -43.07
CA PRO A 48 13.25 -5.92 -41.72
C PRO A 48 14.25 -4.77 -41.64
N PRO A 49 13.88 -3.59 -41.09
CA PRO A 49 14.88 -2.59 -40.73
C PRO A 49 15.88 -3.26 -39.79
N THR A 50 17.14 -3.15 -40.16
CA THR A 50 18.26 -3.75 -39.44
C THR A 50 18.16 -3.33 -37.97
N PRO A 51 18.24 -4.26 -37.00
CA PRO A 51 18.22 -3.89 -35.59
C PRO A 51 19.43 -3.02 -35.31
N THR A 52 19.20 -1.70 -35.24
CA THR A 52 20.21 -0.72 -34.85
C THR A 52 20.53 -1.04 -33.40
N THR A 53 21.71 -1.59 -33.18
CA THR A 53 22.16 -2.04 -31.88
C THR A 53 22.00 -0.89 -30.89
N PRO A 54 21.15 -1.02 -29.84
CA PRO A 54 21.04 0.02 -28.84
C PRO A 54 22.41 0.16 -28.18
N SER A 55 23.00 1.33 -28.39
CA SER A 55 24.22 1.77 -27.74
C SER A 55 24.06 1.53 -26.23
N LYS A 56 24.81 0.55 -25.71
CA LYS A 56 24.91 0.24 -24.29
C LYS A 56 25.57 1.45 -23.59
N LYS A 57 24.81 2.52 -23.38
CA LYS A 57 25.11 3.48 -22.32
C LYS A 57 25.00 2.67 -21.03
N LYS A 58 26.15 2.36 -20.45
CA LYS A 58 26.26 1.76 -19.11
C LYS A 58 25.47 2.65 -18.16
N ALA A 59 24.26 2.22 -17.83
CA ALA A 59 23.48 2.81 -16.76
C ALA A 59 24.32 2.65 -15.49
N LYS A 60 24.73 3.79 -14.95
CA LYS A 60 25.42 3.89 -13.67
C LYS A 60 24.46 3.27 -12.64
N HIS A 61 24.81 2.10 -12.14
CA HIS A 61 24.06 1.36 -11.13
C HIS A 61 24.11 2.18 -9.83
N THR A 62 23.25 3.18 -9.72
CA THR A 62 22.93 3.80 -8.45
C THR A 62 22.41 2.71 -7.52
N ALA A 63 22.87 2.72 -6.27
CA ALA A 63 22.44 1.75 -5.27
C ALA A 63 20.91 1.72 -5.26
N ASP A 64 20.36 0.55 -5.56
CA ASP A 64 18.94 0.34 -5.76
C ASP A 64 18.26 0.30 -4.39
N HIS A 65 17.90 1.48 -3.89
CA HIS A 65 17.13 1.58 -2.66
C HIS A 65 15.66 1.33 -3.00
N PRO A 66 14.99 0.40 -2.28
CA PRO A 66 13.59 0.13 -2.54
C PRO A 66 12.78 1.40 -2.33
N LYS A 67 12.10 1.84 -3.39
CA LYS A 67 11.18 2.98 -3.35
C LYS A 67 9.98 2.61 -2.48
N LYS A 68 9.50 3.54 -1.68
CA LYS A 68 8.34 3.36 -0.80
C LYS A 68 7.33 4.47 -1.04
N ILE A 69 6.04 4.11 -0.99
CA ILE A 69 4.94 5.05 -1.22
C ILE A 69 4.33 5.46 0.10
N PHE A 70 4.30 6.77 0.36
CA PHE A 70 3.69 7.36 1.54
C PHE A 70 2.51 8.24 1.14
N LEU A 71 1.38 8.07 1.82
CA LEU A 71 0.20 8.91 1.74
C LEU A 71 0.18 9.81 2.97
N LEU A 72 0.31 11.13 2.77
CA LEU A 72 0.28 12.11 3.85
C LEU A 72 -1.12 12.71 3.98
N ALA A 73 -1.75 12.51 5.14
CA ALA A 73 -3.03 13.15 5.43
C ALA A 73 -2.81 14.64 5.77
N GLY A 74 -3.39 15.54 4.96
CA GLY A 74 -3.61 16.93 5.39
C GLY A 74 -2.55 17.99 5.04
N GLY A 75 -1.67 17.80 4.05
CA GLY A 75 -0.82 18.90 3.60
C GLY A 75 0.09 18.61 2.40
N ARG A 76 0.51 19.68 1.71
CA ARG A 76 1.63 19.65 0.75
C ARG A 76 2.93 19.57 1.55
N LEU A 77 3.84 18.68 1.13
CA LEU A 77 5.24 18.73 1.54
C LEU A 77 5.83 20.05 1.03
N GLN A 78 6.43 20.84 1.92
CA GLN A 78 7.31 21.92 1.47
C GLN A 78 8.68 21.34 1.15
N GLU A 79 9.37 21.86 0.13
CA GLU A 79 10.64 21.32 -0.38
C GLU A 79 11.78 21.26 0.66
N ASN A 80 11.63 21.90 1.82
CA ASN A 80 12.65 21.94 2.88
C ASN A 80 12.18 21.33 4.22
N GLU A 81 11.06 20.61 4.24
CA GLU A 81 10.60 19.93 5.46
C GLU A 81 11.27 18.56 5.61
N GLU A 82 12.14 18.43 6.61
CA GLU A 82 12.76 17.16 6.97
C GLU A 82 11.87 16.36 7.92
N PHE A 83 11.65 15.09 7.58
CA PHE A 83 11.01 14.13 8.46
C PHE A 83 12.07 13.22 9.09
N VAL A 84 12.03 13.10 10.41
CA VAL A 84 12.85 12.13 11.14
C VAL A 84 11.99 10.92 11.45
N ILE A 85 12.36 9.76 10.92
CA ILE A 85 11.68 8.49 11.23
C ILE A 85 12.33 7.89 12.48
N THR A 86 11.52 7.63 13.49
CA THR A 86 11.93 6.98 14.74
C THR A 86 11.06 5.76 15.04
N LYS A 87 11.51 4.93 15.98
CA LYS A 87 10.76 3.77 16.46
C LYS A 87 10.43 3.95 17.94
N LEU A 88 9.16 3.88 18.28
CA LEU A 88 8.67 4.01 19.65
C LEU A 88 7.61 2.93 19.94
N PRO A 89 7.41 2.54 21.20
CA PRO A 89 6.34 1.61 21.57
C PRO A 89 4.97 2.20 21.27
N HIS A 90 4.09 1.43 20.63
CA HIS A 90 2.69 1.81 20.43
C HIS A 90 1.97 1.83 21.79
N PRO A 91 1.24 2.89 22.17
CA PRO A 91 0.73 3.04 23.53
C PRO A 91 -0.33 2.01 23.92
N GLY A 92 -1.03 1.41 22.95
CA GLY A 92 -2.05 0.39 23.23
C GLY A 92 -1.55 -1.06 23.20
N THR A 93 -0.42 -1.35 22.52
CA THR A 93 0.07 -2.73 22.32
C THR A 93 1.50 -2.94 22.81
N LEU A 94 2.23 -1.85 23.08
CA LEU A 94 3.66 -1.79 23.40
C LEU A 94 4.59 -2.31 22.30
N ASP A 95 4.06 -2.71 21.15
CA ASP A 95 4.86 -3.13 20.00
C ASP A 95 5.68 -1.95 19.46
N LEU A 96 6.89 -2.23 19.00
CA LEU A 96 7.75 -1.22 18.42
C LEU A 96 7.26 -0.84 17.02
N VAL A 97 6.68 0.35 16.87
CA VAL A 97 6.14 0.86 15.61
C VAL A 97 6.93 2.09 15.13
N GLN A 98 6.74 2.46 13.86
CA GLN A 98 7.43 3.61 13.26
C GLN A 98 6.58 4.87 13.39
N TYR A 99 7.23 5.95 13.83
CA TYR A 99 6.67 7.29 13.85
C TYR A 99 7.53 8.22 12.99
N ALA A 100 6.92 9.24 12.42
CA ALA A 100 7.62 10.35 11.77
C ALA A 100 7.50 11.61 12.63
N VAL A 101 8.58 12.36 12.76
CA VAL A 101 8.60 13.66 13.46
C VAL A 101 8.89 14.75 12.44
N ARG A 102 8.09 15.82 12.45
CA ARG A 102 8.31 17.02 11.65
C ARG A 102 8.06 18.26 12.52
N GLY A 103 9.13 18.98 12.86
CA GLY A 103 9.06 20.05 13.85
C GLY A 103 8.51 19.51 15.17
N ASP A 104 7.47 20.16 15.71
CA ASP A 104 6.80 19.75 16.95
C ASP A 104 5.65 18.76 16.73
N LYS A 105 5.43 18.32 15.49
CA LYS A 105 4.35 17.37 15.15
C LYS A 105 4.88 15.95 15.07
N LEU A 106 4.11 15.05 15.65
CA LEU A 106 4.32 13.62 15.60
C LEU A 106 3.29 13.00 14.65
N PHE A 107 3.73 12.01 13.88
CA PHE A 107 2.90 11.28 12.95
C PHE A 107 3.10 9.78 13.16
N GLU A 108 2.01 9.03 13.16
CA GLU A 108 2.05 7.58 13.11
C GLU A 108 2.19 7.12 11.66
N ILE A 109 3.05 6.13 11.42
CA ILE A 109 3.20 5.49 10.11
C ILE A 109 2.53 4.13 10.16
N GLN A 110 1.41 4.00 9.45
CA GLN A 110 0.66 2.75 9.34
C GLN A 110 0.93 2.09 7.99
N GLN A 111 1.28 0.81 7.99
CA GLN A 111 1.44 0.05 6.77
C GLN A 111 0.10 -0.54 6.33
N VAL A 112 -0.35 -0.17 5.13
CA VAL A 112 -1.50 -0.76 4.46
C VAL A 112 -0.98 -1.81 3.49
N VAL A 113 -1.37 -3.06 3.75
CA VAL A 113 -1.02 -4.22 2.93
C VAL A 113 -2.25 -4.66 2.15
N PRO A 114 -2.14 -4.96 0.84
CA PRO A 114 -3.26 -5.48 0.07
C PRO A 114 -3.74 -6.83 0.63
N GLU A 115 -5.05 -7.08 0.57
CA GLU A 115 -5.72 -8.25 1.19
C GLU A 115 -5.13 -9.61 0.78
N ARG A 116 -4.46 -9.70 -0.38
CA ARG A 116 -3.89 -10.95 -0.90
C ARG A 116 -2.36 -11.01 -0.87
N ASP A 117 -1.68 -10.02 -0.26
CA ASP A 117 -0.22 -9.85 -0.33
C ASP A 117 0.34 -9.82 -1.77
N LEU A 118 -0.53 -9.63 -2.75
CA LEU A 118 -0.21 -9.55 -4.17
C LEU A 118 -0.49 -8.11 -4.59
N GLY A 119 0.57 -7.32 -4.63
CA GLY A 119 0.52 -5.92 -5.08
C GLY A 119 1.86 -5.51 -5.65
N SER A 120 1.85 -4.65 -6.65
CA SER A 120 3.04 -3.98 -7.14
C SER A 120 2.69 -2.56 -7.52
N TRP A 121 3.66 -1.68 -7.39
CA TRP A 121 3.53 -0.28 -7.78
C TRP A 121 4.37 0.01 -9.00
N PHE A 122 3.78 0.70 -9.97
CA PHE A 122 4.50 1.32 -11.07
C PHE A 122 4.85 2.75 -10.65
N ILE A 123 6.14 3.01 -10.43
CA ILE A 123 6.66 4.33 -10.04
C ILE A 123 7.54 4.81 -11.19
N ASP A 124 7.00 5.73 -11.99
CA ASP A 124 7.60 6.19 -13.24
C ASP A 124 7.85 5.03 -14.23
N GLN A 125 9.13 4.66 -14.44
CA GLN A 125 9.57 3.58 -15.33
C GLN A 125 10.04 2.34 -14.56
N GLU A 126 9.85 2.32 -13.24
CA GLU A 126 10.28 1.23 -12.36
C GLU A 126 9.09 0.53 -11.72
N VAL A 127 9.25 -0.75 -11.41
CA VAL A 127 8.24 -1.57 -10.73
C VAL A 127 8.76 -1.93 -9.35
N THR A 128 8.01 -1.55 -8.32
CA THR A 128 8.25 -1.97 -6.93
C THR A 128 7.34 -3.14 -6.58
N SER A 129 7.93 -4.26 -6.17
CA SER A 129 7.22 -5.54 -6.00
C SER A 129 6.57 -5.74 -4.63
N ASP A 130 6.76 -4.83 -3.67
CA ASP A 130 6.23 -5.02 -2.32
C ASP A 130 4.73 -4.69 -2.21
N GLY A 131 4.20 -3.86 -3.12
CA GLY A 131 2.79 -3.44 -3.12
C GLY A 131 2.36 -2.67 -1.87
N LYS A 132 3.30 -2.30 -1.01
CA LYS A 132 3.00 -1.71 0.30
C LYS A 132 2.72 -0.23 0.15
N THR A 133 1.74 0.24 0.89
CA THR A 133 1.45 1.66 1.01
C THR A 133 1.56 2.06 2.47
N TYR A 134 2.19 3.19 2.74
CA TYR A 134 2.31 3.71 4.09
C TYR A 134 1.40 4.92 4.24
N VAL A 135 0.54 4.94 5.25
CA VAL A 135 -0.29 6.09 5.60
C VAL A 135 0.37 6.81 6.76
N VAL A 136 0.52 8.12 6.61
CA VAL A 136 1.12 8.99 7.61
C VAL A 136 0.03 9.94 8.11
N SER A 137 -0.34 9.79 9.38
CA SER A 137 -1.38 10.58 10.05
C SER A 137 -0.85 11.25 11.30
N GLU A 138 -1.31 12.47 11.57
CA GLU A 138 -0.93 13.21 12.78
C GLU A 138 -1.35 12.43 14.03
N PHE A 139 -0.44 12.32 14.99
CA PHE A 139 -0.58 11.52 16.19
C PHE A 139 -0.39 12.39 17.42
N ASP A 140 -1.30 12.28 18.39
CA ASP A 140 -1.21 13.05 19.63
C ASP A 140 -0.15 12.43 20.57
N HIS A 141 0.92 13.18 20.81
CA HIS A 141 2.04 12.78 21.64
C HIS A 141 1.65 12.47 23.10
N LEU A 142 0.50 12.97 23.57
CA LEU A 142 -0.02 12.65 24.90
C LEU A 142 -0.25 11.15 25.08
N PHE A 143 -0.66 10.43 24.04
CA PHE A 143 -0.86 8.98 24.13
C PHE A 143 0.44 8.22 24.42
N LEU A 144 1.57 8.69 23.88
CA LEU A 144 2.88 8.12 24.22
C LEU A 144 3.29 8.44 25.66
N ALA A 145 2.96 9.63 26.15
CA ALA A 145 3.29 9.99 27.54
C ALA A 145 2.49 9.14 28.54
N LEU A 146 1.22 8.86 28.26
CA LEU A 146 0.35 8.06 29.12
C LEU A 146 0.92 6.66 29.38
N SER A 147 1.45 5.98 28.37
CA SER A 147 2.01 4.63 28.55
C SER A 147 3.21 4.61 29.50
N PHE A 148 4.04 5.66 29.53
CA PHE A 148 5.14 5.79 30.49
C PHE A 148 4.66 6.07 31.93
N PHE A 149 3.53 6.76 32.09
CA PHE A 149 2.98 7.07 33.41
C PHE A 149 2.24 5.88 34.02
N GLU A 150 1.53 5.09 33.22
CA GLU A 150 0.90 3.86 33.69
C GLU A 150 1.93 2.86 34.21
N GLU A 151 3.08 2.74 33.54
CA GLU A 151 4.18 1.86 33.96
C GLU A 151 4.77 2.25 35.34
N LYS A 152 4.74 3.53 35.70
CA LYS A 152 5.30 4.04 36.97
C LYS A 152 4.28 4.31 38.07
N GLY A 153 2.99 4.42 37.73
CA GLY A 153 1.90 4.72 38.67
C GLY A 153 1.22 3.49 39.27
N GLY A 154 1.46 2.30 38.73
CA GLY A 154 0.93 1.01 39.23
C GLY A 154 1.81 0.35 40.30
N GLY A 155 2.12 1.07 41.38
CA GLY A 155 2.80 0.55 42.58
C GLY A 155 1.84 0.35 43.74
#